data_AF-A0A6J4VNT8-F1
#
_entry.id   AF-A0A6J4VNT8-F1
#
_cell.length_a   1.000
_cell.length_b   1.000
_cell.length_c   1.000
_cell.angle_alpha   90.00
_cell.angle_beta   90.00
_cell.angle_gamma   90.00
#
_symmetry.space_group_name_H-M   'P 1'
#
loop_
_entity.id
_entity.type
_entity.pdbx_description
1 polymer ?
#
loop_
_entity_poly.entity_id
_entity_poly.type
_entity_poly.pdbx_seq_one_letter_code
_entity_poly.pdbx_strand_id
1 'polypeptide(L)'
;MPVTSSTNLNILFESLLFLVAATLFLLLVGWAWRQLQPFSLPQPLPAWFKGWFLTVQVVGGVVPLATMLIWRGDDRVLAVFVAYFAVLSWQVLSEVVALRWFHSVVWVMIPYLYVPYRLWQIYQGLMLLPPQPELRGVRNLLLLELVLWILSYGLALAQLPRLFRWQLQPKSDEQDSQNFPAETHNASSKFPN
;
A
#
# COMPACT_ATOMS: atom_id res chain seq x y z
N MET A 1 2.42 36.13 6.49
CA MET A 1 1.41 36.45 5.46
C MET A 1 0.17 35.63 5.76
N PRO A 2 -1.05 36.21 5.74
CA PRO A 2 -2.26 35.44 5.96
C PRO A 2 -2.45 34.45 4.80
N VAL A 3 -2.50 33.17 5.13
CA VAL A 3 -2.79 32.10 4.16
C VAL A 3 -4.30 32.13 3.91
N THR A 4 -4.70 32.46 2.69
CA THR A 4 -6.10 32.62 2.28
C THR A 4 -6.79 31.27 2.05
N SER A 5 -8.13 31.24 2.13
CA SER A 5 -8.99 30.07 1.82
C SER A 5 -8.65 29.41 0.47
N SER A 6 -8.13 30.18 -0.49
CA SER A 6 -7.65 29.69 -1.78
C SER A 6 -6.57 28.61 -1.67
N THR A 7 -5.65 28.69 -0.70
CA THR A 7 -4.56 27.71 -0.57
C THR A 7 -5.07 26.36 -0.03
N ASN A 8 -6.09 26.38 0.84
CA ASN A 8 -6.75 25.16 1.32
C ASN A 8 -7.58 24.50 0.20
N LEU A 9 -8.24 25.29 -0.65
CA LEU A 9 -8.94 24.77 -1.82
C LEU A 9 -7.95 24.16 -2.83
N ASN A 10 -6.75 24.71 -2.95
CA ASN A 10 -5.73 24.18 -3.85
C ASN A 10 -5.30 22.77 -3.47
N ILE A 11 -5.05 22.46 -2.19
CA ILE A 11 -4.61 21.10 -1.81
C ILE A 11 -5.70 20.05 -2.03
N LEU A 12 -6.96 20.40 -1.77
CA LEU A 12 -8.10 19.52 -2.01
C LEU A 12 -8.34 19.31 -3.50
N PHE A 13 -8.30 20.38 -4.29
CA PHE A 13 -8.44 20.30 -5.75
C PHE A 13 -7.30 19.50 -6.39
N GLU A 14 -6.06 19.75 -5.98
CA GLU A 14 -4.90 18.99 -6.45
C GLU A 14 -5.02 17.51 -6.10
N SER A 15 -5.51 17.20 -4.89
CA SER A 15 -5.76 15.81 -4.48
C SER A 15 -6.84 15.15 -5.33
N LEU A 16 -7.94 15.85 -5.60
CA LEU A 16 -9.00 15.35 -6.48
C LEU A 16 -8.50 15.12 -7.91
N LEU A 17 -7.73 16.07 -8.45
CA LEU A 17 -7.14 15.95 -9.79
C LEU A 17 -6.20 14.74 -9.85
N PHE A 18 -5.36 14.56 -8.83
CA PHE A 18 -4.51 13.39 -8.72
C PHE A 18 -5.33 12.10 -8.65
N LEU A 19 -6.39 12.04 -7.83
CA LEU A 19 -7.25 10.86 -7.73
C LEU A 19 -7.90 10.49 -9.07
N VAL A 20 -8.41 11.48 -9.81
CA VAL A 20 -8.99 11.27 -11.14
C VAL A 20 -7.92 10.76 -12.11
N ALA A 21 -6.77 11.42 -12.18
CA ALA A 21 -5.67 11.03 -13.07
C ALA A 21 -5.14 9.62 -12.74
N ALA A 22 -4.95 9.32 -11.45
CA ALA A 22 -4.49 8.02 -10.98
C ALA A 22 -5.51 6.93 -11.30
N THR A 23 -6.80 7.20 -11.10
CA THR A 23 -7.86 6.23 -11.42
C THR A 23 -7.92 5.96 -12.92
N LEU A 24 -7.88 6.99 -13.76
CA LEU A 24 -7.85 6.82 -15.22
C LEU A 24 -6.62 6.03 -15.66
N PHE A 25 -5.45 6.33 -15.11
CA PHE A 25 -4.23 5.59 -15.39
C PHE A 25 -4.35 4.12 -14.99
N LEU A 26 -4.83 3.81 -13.78
CA LEU A 26 -5.03 2.44 -13.33
C LEU A 26 -6.06 1.69 -14.19
N LEU A 27 -7.11 2.35 -14.66
CA LEU A 27 -8.09 1.75 -15.58
C LEU A 27 -7.49 1.43 -16.94
N LEU A 28 -6.75 2.37 -17.54
CA LEU A 28 -6.07 2.17 -18.82
C LEU A 28 -5.07 1.02 -18.75
N VAL A 29 -4.25 1.02 -17.70
CA VAL A 29 -3.22 0.03 -17.45
C VAL A 29 -3.84 -1.33 -17.13
N GLY A 30 -4.89 -1.36 -16.30
CA GLY A 30 -5.64 -2.57 -15.98
C GLY A 30 -6.31 -3.19 -17.21
N TRP A 31 -6.84 -2.35 -18.11
CA TRP A 31 -7.38 -2.81 -19.38
C TRP A 31 -6.28 -3.35 -20.31
N ALA A 32 -5.17 -2.64 -20.45
CA ALA A 32 -4.05 -3.03 -21.31
C ALA A 32 -3.42 -4.37 -20.87
N TRP A 33 -3.36 -4.63 -19.56
CA TRP A 33 -2.79 -5.86 -18.99
C TRP A 33 -3.82 -6.89 -18.53
N ARG A 34 -5.07 -6.79 -18.97
CA ARG A 34 -6.13 -7.75 -18.61
C ARG A 34 -5.83 -9.21 -19.00
N GLN A 35 -4.90 -9.43 -19.94
CA GLN A 35 -4.52 -10.76 -20.44
C GLN A 35 -3.24 -11.31 -19.77
N LEU A 36 -2.58 -10.54 -18.90
CA LEU A 36 -1.43 -11.04 -18.15
C LEU A 36 -1.90 -12.04 -17.09
N GLN A 37 -1.09 -13.08 -16.87
CA GLN A 37 -1.37 -14.12 -15.88
C GLN A 37 -1.63 -13.50 -14.49
N PRO A 38 -2.64 -14.01 -13.75
CA PRO A 38 -2.95 -13.52 -12.42
C PRO A 38 -1.75 -13.70 -11.49
N PHE A 39 -1.36 -12.64 -10.81
CA PHE A 39 -0.19 -12.61 -9.95
C PHE A 39 -0.61 -12.96 -8.52
N SER A 40 -0.15 -14.10 -8.00
CA SER A 40 -0.29 -14.42 -6.59
C SER A 40 0.87 -13.83 -5.80
N LEU A 41 0.60 -13.23 -4.64
CA LEU A 41 1.63 -12.80 -3.70
C LEU A 41 2.53 -13.99 -3.34
N PRO A 42 3.87 -13.86 -3.40
CA PRO A 42 4.77 -14.91 -2.95
C PRO A 42 4.58 -15.12 -1.45
N GLN A 43 4.04 -16.27 -1.08
CA GLN A 43 3.93 -16.71 0.32
C GLN A 43 5.16 -17.56 0.67
N PRO A 44 5.66 -17.53 1.92
CA PRO A 44 5.18 -16.75 3.05
C PRO A 44 5.78 -15.33 3.13
N LEU A 45 4.98 -14.36 3.59
CA LEU A 45 5.51 -13.04 3.91
C LEU A 45 6.37 -13.10 5.19
N PRO A 46 7.52 -12.42 5.24
CA PRO A 46 8.37 -12.38 6.42
C PRO A 46 7.63 -11.87 7.66
N ALA A 47 7.91 -12.42 8.84
CA ALA A 47 7.25 -12.00 10.08
C ALA A 47 7.48 -10.51 10.41
N TRP A 48 8.66 -9.97 10.10
CA TRP A 48 8.96 -8.54 10.28
C TRP A 48 8.04 -7.64 9.44
N PHE A 49 7.56 -8.12 8.30
CA PHE A 49 6.65 -7.36 7.43
C PHE A 49 5.30 -7.12 8.10
N LYS A 50 4.79 -8.09 8.86
CA LYS A 50 3.55 -7.93 9.63
C LYS A 50 3.68 -6.83 10.69
N GLY A 51 4.80 -6.81 11.41
CA GLY A 51 5.10 -5.77 12.39
C GLY A 51 5.23 -4.40 11.75
N TRP A 52 5.97 -4.29 10.65
CA TRP A 52 6.10 -3.05 9.89
C TRP A 52 4.75 -2.53 9.37
N PHE A 53 3.92 -3.41 8.80
CA PHE A 53 2.61 -3.06 8.28
C PHE A 53 1.67 -2.54 9.38
N LEU A 54 1.72 -3.13 10.58
CA LEU A 54 0.98 -2.63 11.74
C LEU A 54 1.47 -1.23 12.14
N THR A 55 2.78 -1.02 12.19
CA THR A 55 3.37 0.29 12.49
C THR A 55 2.91 1.35 11.49
N VAL A 56 2.93 1.05 10.19
CA VAL A 56 2.47 1.98 9.14
C VAL A 56 0.99 2.32 9.30
N GLN A 57 0.13 1.38 9.69
CA GLN A 57 -1.30 1.67 9.91
C GLN A 57 -1.55 2.52 11.16
N VAL A 58 -0.86 2.22 12.26
CA VAL A 58 -1.04 2.96 13.51
C VAL A 58 -0.46 4.36 13.37
N VAL A 59 0.80 4.47 12.96
CA VAL A 59 1.47 5.76 12.81
C VAL A 59 0.85 6.51 11.64
N GLY A 60 0.75 5.92 10.46
CA GLY A 60 0.27 6.57 9.23
C GLY A 60 -1.24 6.75 9.10
N GLY A 61 -2.03 6.17 10.00
CA GLY A 61 -3.49 6.21 9.95
C GLY A 61 -4.11 6.68 11.27
N VAL A 62 -3.91 5.92 12.35
CA VAL A 62 -4.58 6.18 13.63
C VAL A 62 -4.11 7.50 14.26
N VAL A 63 -2.80 7.76 14.27
CA VAL A 63 -2.24 8.98 14.89
C VAL A 63 -2.65 10.27 14.14
N PRO A 64 -2.57 10.34 12.79
CA PRO A 64 -3.15 11.42 11.99
C PRO A 64 -4.63 11.63 12.24
N LEU A 65 -5.41 10.55 12.40
CA LEU A 65 -6.85 10.64 12.64
C LEU A 65 -7.13 11.28 14.00
N ALA A 66 -6.46 10.79 15.05
CA ALA A 66 -6.58 11.37 16.39
C ALA A 66 -6.17 12.86 16.38
N THR A 67 -5.10 13.19 15.67
CA THR A 67 -4.64 14.58 15.52
C THR A 67 -5.67 15.44 14.80
N MET A 68 -6.24 14.97 13.70
CA MET A 68 -7.30 15.69 13.00
C MET A 68 -8.51 15.98 13.92
N LEU A 69 -8.89 15.02 14.76
CA LEU A 69 -10.02 15.17 15.69
C LEU A 69 -9.74 16.16 16.82
N ILE A 70 -8.51 16.18 17.35
CA ILE A 70 -8.10 17.12 18.41
C ILE A 70 -8.01 18.55 17.87
N TRP A 71 -7.48 18.74 16.65
CA TRP A 71 -7.27 20.05 16.03
C TRP A 71 -8.36 20.46 15.02
N ARG A 72 -9.59 19.93 15.17
CA ARG A 72 -10.74 20.20 14.27
C ARG A 72 -11.16 21.68 14.13
N GLY A 73 -10.62 22.57 14.97
CA GLY A 73 -10.88 24.01 14.93
C GLY A 73 -9.99 24.82 13.99
N ASP A 74 -8.96 24.21 13.39
CA ASP A 74 -8.10 24.86 12.39
C ASP A 74 -8.40 24.29 10.99
N ASP A 75 -9.04 25.09 10.14
CA ASP A 75 -9.43 24.70 8.78
C ASP A 75 -8.24 24.23 7.93
N ARG A 76 -7.03 24.72 8.19
CA ARG A 76 -5.82 24.32 7.45
C ARG A 76 -5.40 22.92 7.85
N VAL A 77 -5.43 22.62 9.16
CA VAL A 77 -5.12 21.28 9.67
C VAL A 77 -6.15 20.28 9.15
N LEU A 78 -7.43 20.66 9.17
CA LEU A 78 -8.50 19.84 8.61
C LEU A 78 -8.30 19.59 7.11
N ALA A 79 -8.03 20.63 6.32
CA ALA A 79 -7.81 20.51 4.88
C ALA A 79 -6.66 19.55 4.55
N VAL A 80 -5.54 19.65 5.27
CA VAL A 80 -4.37 18.76 5.08
C VAL A 80 -4.74 17.31 5.40
N PHE A 81 -5.34 17.03 6.56
CA PHE A 81 -5.64 15.65 6.95
C PHE A 81 -6.81 15.05 6.17
N VAL A 82 -7.84 15.82 5.81
CA VAL A 82 -8.93 15.34 4.95
C VAL A 82 -8.39 14.96 3.57
N ALA A 83 -7.56 15.82 2.97
CA ALA A 83 -6.91 15.51 1.70
C ALA A 83 -6.03 14.24 1.82
N TYR A 84 -5.25 14.15 2.90
CA TYR A 84 -4.39 13.01 3.20
C TYR A 84 -5.18 11.70 3.31
N PHE A 85 -6.26 11.69 4.09
CA PHE A 85 -7.11 10.51 4.25
C PHE A 85 -7.86 10.15 2.98
N ALA A 86 -8.33 11.14 2.20
CA ALA A 86 -8.96 10.87 0.91
C ALA A 86 -8.02 10.07 -0.01
N VAL A 87 -6.76 10.50 -0.13
CA VAL A 87 -5.74 9.81 -0.94
C VAL A 87 -5.38 8.46 -0.34
N LEU A 88 -5.20 8.36 0.97
CA LEU A 88 -4.88 7.09 1.64
C LEU A 88 -6.00 6.05 1.48
N SER A 89 -7.24 6.43 1.74
CA SER A 89 -8.40 5.55 1.58
C SER A 89 -8.57 5.12 0.13
N TRP A 90 -8.35 6.03 -0.83
CA TRP A 90 -8.47 5.69 -2.24
C TRP A 90 -7.36 4.74 -2.72
N GLN A 91 -6.13 4.91 -2.21
CA GLN A 91 -5.05 3.95 -2.45
C GLN A 91 -5.45 2.55 -1.95
N VAL A 92 -5.87 2.44 -0.69
CA VAL A 92 -6.25 1.15 -0.08
C VAL A 92 -7.42 0.50 -0.83
N LEU A 93 -8.42 1.30 -1.21
CA LEU A 93 -9.54 0.80 -2.00
C LEU A 93 -9.08 0.27 -3.36
N SER A 94 -8.21 1.02 -4.04
CA SER A 94 -7.65 0.62 -5.33
C SER A 94 -6.84 -0.67 -5.22
N GLU A 95 -6.02 -0.83 -4.19
CA GLU A 95 -5.25 -2.06 -3.92
C GLU A 95 -6.17 -3.25 -3.64
N VAL A 96 -7.19 -3.08 -2.81
CA VAL A 96 -8.16 -4.14 -2.49
C VAL A 96 -8.92 -4.58 -3.74
N VAL A 97 -9.39 -3.63 -4.56
CA VAL A 97 -10.11 -3.92 -5.80
C VAL A 97 -9.18 -4.61 -6.81
N ALA A 98 -7.97 -4.10 -7.01
CA ALA A 98 -7.01 -4.69 -7.94
C ALA A 98 -6.58 -6.10 -7.52
N LEU A 99 -6.34 -6.33 -6.23
CA LEU A 99 -5.87 -7.60 -5.69
C LEU A 99 -6.99 -8.64 -5.57
N ARG A 100 -8.10 -8.30 -4.88
CA ARG A 100 -9.12 -9.28 -4.51
C ARG A 100 -10.19 -9.48 -5.56
N TRP A 101 -10.49 -8.46 -6.37
CA TRP A 101 -11.56 -8.58 -7.36
C TRP A 101 -10.97 -8.90 -8.73
N PHE A 102 -9.96 -8.15 -9.15
CA PHE A 102 -9.37 -8.33 -10.48
C PHE A 102 -8.16 -9.28 -10.52
N HIS A 103 -7.55 -9.61 -9.37
CA HIS A 103 -6.32 -10.42 -9.30
C HIS A 103 -5.22 -9.92 -10.26
N SER A 104 -5.16 -8.60 -10.45
CA SER A 104 -4.37 -7.95 -11.50
C SER A 104 -3.01 -7.53 -10.98
N VAL A 105 -1.95 -7.71 -11.79
CA VAL A 105 -0.58 -7.26 -11.54
C VAL A 105 -0.51 -5.75 -11.23
N VAL A 106 -1.51 -4.98 -11.70
CA VAL A 106 -1.63 -3.55 -11.47
C VAL A 106 -1.58 -3.17 -9.99
N TRP A 107 -1.98 -4.08 -9.08
CA TRP A 107 -1.88 -3.84 -7.63
C TRP A 107 -0.47 -3.42 -7.20
N VAL A 108 0.57 -3.99 -7.84
CA VAL A 108 1.98 -3.67 -7.54
C VAL A 108 2.27 -2.21 -7.85
N MET A 109 1.69 -1.64 -8.90
CA MET A 109 1.95 -0.26 -9.32
C MET A 109 1.32 0.81 -8.43
N ILE A 110 0.25 0.47 -7.72
CA ILE A 110 -0.54 1.40 -6.92
C ILE A 110 0.33 2.12 -5.87
N PRO A 111 1.11 1.44 -5.00
CA PRO A 111 1.96 2.16 -4.04
C PRO A 111 3.00 3.07 -4.73
N TYR A 112 3.48 2.71 -5.93
CA TYR A 112 4.44 3.56 -6.66
C TYR A 112 3.82 4.81 -7.28
N LEU A 113 2.50 4.83 -7.44
CA LEU A 113 1.77 6.00 -7.91
C LEU A 113 1.35 6.90 -6.74
N TYR A 114 0.78 6.32 -5.68
CA TYR A 114 0.17 7.07 -4.58
C TYR A 114 1.18 7.55 -3.54
N VAL A 115 2.23 6.77 -3.23
CA VAL A 115 3.18 7.17 -2.18
C VAL A 115 3.99 8.40 -2.57
N PRO A 116 4.54 8.55 -3.80
CA PRO A 116 5.22 9.79 -4.19
C PRO A 116 4.31 11.02 -4.10
N TYR A 117 3.05 10.90 -4.51
CA TYR A 117 2.09 11.98 -4.36
C TYR A 117 1.79 12.29 -2.89
N ARG A 118 1.68 11.28 -2.02
CA ARG A 118 1.51 11.47 -0.58
C ARG A 118 2.67 12.23 0.05
N LEU A 119 3.92 11.92 -0.35
CA LEU A 119 5.10 12.67 0.11
C LEU A 119 5.00 14.15 -0.27
N TRP A 120 4.59 14.42 -1.51
CA TRP A 120 4.34 15.77 -1.97
C TRP A 120 3.22 16.47 -1.18
N GLN A 121 2.12 15.78 -0.92
CA GLN A 121 0.99 16.29 -0.15
C GLN A 121 1.37 16.63 1.30
N ILE A 122 2.17 15.79 1.95
CA ILE A 122 2.70 16.06 3.31
C ILE A 122 3.63 17.28 3.28
N TYR A 123 4.50 17.38 2.27
CA TYR A 123 5.37 18.54 2.08
C TYR A 123 4.55 19.83 1.91
N GLN A 124 3.48 19.81 1.11
CA GLN A 124 2.56 20.95 0.98
C GLN A 124 1.89 21.28 2.33
N GLY A 125 1.47 20.28 3.09
CA GLY A 125 0.94 20.48 4.44
C GLY A 125 1.93 21.16 5.39
N LEU A 126 3.21 20.81 5.30
CA LEU A 126 4.29 21.46 6.06
C LEU A 126 4.53 22.92 5.66
N MET A 127 4.31 23.27 4.38
CA MET A 127 4.41 24.65 3.89
C MET A 127 3.17 25.48 4.29
N LEU A 128 2.00 24.84 4.36
CA LEU A 128 0.74 25.47 4.72
C LEU A 128 0.64 25.79 6.23
N LEU A 129 1.26 24.96 7.07
CA LEU A 129 1.26 25.08 8.53
C LEU A 129 2.58 25.69 9.01
N PRO A 130 2.66 27.04 9.15
CA PRO A 130 3.89 27.71 9.59
C PRO A 130 4.26 27.27 11.01
N PRO A 131 5.55 27.36 11.38
CA PRO A 131 6.04 26.96 12.70
C PRO A 131 5.53 27.89 13.81
N GLN A 132 4.30 27.63 14.26
CA GLN A 132 3.65 28.30 15.37
C GLN A 132 3.64 27.37 16.60
N PRO A 133 3.75 27.90 17.83
CA PRO A 133 3.77 27.07 19.05
C PRO A 133 2.59 26.10 19.15
N GLU A 134 1.39 26.55 18.76
CA GLU A 134 0.13 25.80 18.84
C GLU A 134 0.05 24.64 17.83
N LEU A 135 0.82 24.72 16.74
CA LEU A 135 0.82 23.73 15.64
C LEU A 135 2.07 22.84 15.64
N ARG A 136 2.96 22.97 16.63
CA ARG A 136 4.20 22.15 16.70
C ARG A 136 3.91 20.66 16.68
N GLY A 137 2.88 20.21 17.40
CA GLY A 137 2.48 18.80 17.44
C GLY A 137 2.10 18.29 16.04
N VAL A 138 1.22 19.01 15.35
CA VAL A 138 0.77 18.67 13.99
C VAL A 138 1.95 18.64 13.01
N ARG A 139 2.84 19.63 13.09
CA ARG A 139 4.01 19.71 12.20
C ARG A 139 5.01 18.58 12.44
N ASN A 140 5.27 18.23 13.70
CA ASN A 140 6.12 17.10 14.05
C ASN A 140 5.51 15.78 13.57
N LEU A 141 4.19 15.65 13.65
CA LEU A 141 3.49 14.49 13.09
C LEU A 141 3.67 14.43 11.56
N LEU A 142 3.47 15.53 10.84
CA LEU A 142 3.70 15.56 9.39
C LEU A 142 5.14 15.20 9.01
N LEU A 143 6.14 15.60 9.80
CA LEU A 143 7.53 15.16 9.60
C LEU A 143 7.71 13.67 9.85
N LEU A 144 7.08 13.12 10.90
CA LEU A 144 7.09 11.70 11.19
C LEU A 144 6.44 10.89 10.06
N GLU A 145 5.30 11.35 9.57
CA GLU A 145 4.62 10.79 8.39
C GLU A 145 5.54 10.82 7.17
N LEU A 146 6.19 11.94 6.89
CA LEU A 146 7.10 12.06 5.75
C LEU A 146 8.19 10.98 5.80
N VAL A 147 8.84 10.80 6.97
CA VAL A 147 9.85 9.76 7.16
C VAL A 147 9.26 8.36 7.01
N LEU A 148 8.10 8.10 7.62
CA LEU A 148 7.40 6.81 7.54
C LEU A 148 7.10 6.42 6.09
N TRP A 149 6.60 7.35 5.29
CA TRP A 149 6.26 7.11 3.89
C TRP A 149 7.50 6.98 3.00
N ILE A 150 8.58 7.72 3.27
CA ILE A 150 9.88 7.53 2.58
C ILE A 150 10.40 6.12 2.84
N LEU A 151 10.41 5.66 4.09
CA LEU A 151 10.85 4.32 4.44
C LEU A 151 9.96 3.25 3.80
N SER A 152 8.64 3.45 3.83
CA SER A 152 7.68 2.55 3.19
C SER A 152 7.89 2.47 1.68
N TYR A 153 8.17 3.60 1.03
CA TYR A 153 8.48 3.65 -0.40
C TYR A 153 9.79 2.95 -0.73
N GLY A 154 10.84 3.19 0.06
CA GLY A 154 12.13 2.52 -0.08
C GLY A 154 12.02 1.00 0.05
N LEU A 155 11.24 0.52 1.02
CA LEU A 155 10.95 -0.91 1.17
C LEU A 155 10.18 -1.48 -0.03
N ALA A 156 9.20 -0.74 -0.58
CA ALA A 156 8.50 -1.15 -1.79
C ALA A 156 9.45 -1.24 -2.99
N LEU A 157 10.34 -0.27 -3.18
CA LEU A 157 11.35 -0.31 -4.25
C LEU A 157 12.34 -1.47 -4.07
N ALA A 158 12.80 -1.73 -2.85
CA ALA A 158 13.70 -2.83 -2.55
C ALA A 158 13.09 -4.22 -2.84
N GLN A 159 11.75 -4.31 -2.88
CA GLN A 159 11.02 -5.54 -3.21
C GLN A 159 10.81 -5.74 -4.72
N LEU A 160 10.96 -4.70 -5.55
CA LEU A 160 10.80 -4.82 -7.01
C LEU A 160 11.64 -5.94 -7.64
N PRO A 161 12.94 -6.11 -7.32
CA PRO A 161 13.74 -7.19 -7.91
C PRO A 161 13.18 -8.58 -7.61
N ARG A 162 12.58 -8.77 -6.42
CA ARG A 162 11.96 -10.03 -6.03
C ARG A 162 10.64 -10.26 -6.78
N LEU A 163 9.86 -9.21 -7.01
CA LEU A 163 8.64 -9.24 -7.81
C LEU A 163 8.95 -9.53 -9.29
N PHE A 164 10.00 -8.95 -9.86
CA PHE A 164 10.40 -9.23 -11.26
C PHE A 164 10.94 -10.65 -11.47
N ARG A 165 11.54 -11.27 -10.44
CA ARG A 165 12.06 -12.65 -10.49
C ARG A 165 10.99 -13.73 -10.27
N TRP A 166 9.70 -13.38 -10.21
CA TRP A 166 8.65 -14.34 -9.86
C TRP A 166 8.52 -15.53 -10.85
N GLN A 167 8.85 -15.32 -12.13
CA GLN A 167 8.80 -16.37 -13.16
C GLN A 167 9.77 -17.53 -12.90
N LEU A 168 10.74 -17.34 -12.00
CA LEU A 168 11.76 -18.34 -11.64
C LEU A 168 11.42 -19.07 -10.34
N GLN A 169 10.27 -18.77 -9.70
CA GLN A 169 9.87 -19.48 -8.49
C GLN A 169 9.31 -20.86 -8.89
N PRO A 170 9.87 -21.96 -8.35
CA PRO A 170 9.37 -23.29 -8.64
C PRO A 170 7.92 -23.38 -8.18
N LYS A 171 7.03 -23.84 -9.07
CA LYS A 171 5.67 -24.25 -8.69
C LYS A 171 5.80 -25.28 -7.58
N SER A 172 5.28 -24.97 -6.40
CA SER A 172 5.12 -25.93 -5.31
C SER A 172 4.00 -26.91 -5.64
N ASP A 173 4.17 -27.69 -6.71
CA ASP A 173 3.25 -28.76 -7.14
C ASP A 173 3.85 -30.15 -6.80
N GLU A 174 4.86 -30.22 -5.93
CA GLU A 174 5.65 -31.44 -5.70
C GLU A 174 5.85 -31.76 -4.21
N GLN A 175 4.79 -31.63 -3.41
CA GLN A 175 4.80 -32.08 -2.00
C GLN A 175 3.60 -32.94 -1.59
N ASP A 176 2.70 -33.28 -2.54
CA ASP A 176 1.63 -34.26 -2.33
C ASP A 176 1.95 -35.66 -2.92
N SER A 177 3.04 -35.81 -3.68
CA SER A 177 3.39 -37.09 -4.33
C SER A 177 4.30 -38.01 -3.49
N GLN A 178 4.67 -37.64 -2.26
CA GLN A 178 5.54 -38.46 -1.40
C GLN A 178 4.82 -39.20 -0.25
N ASN A 179 3.49 -39.15 -0.17
CA ASN A 179 2.71 -40.08 0.65
C ASN A 179 2.24 -41.29 -0.19
N PHE A 180 3.20 -42.04 -0.74
CA PHE A 180 2.95 -43.43 -1.12
C PHE A 180 3.22 -44.32 0.10
N PRO A 181 2.23 -45.04 0.65
CA PRO A 181 2.53 -46.07 1.62
C PRO A 181 3.34 -47.17 0.92
N ALA A 182 4.52 -47.45 1.46
CA ALA A 182 5.31 -48.62 1.09
C ALA A 182 4.58 -49.87 1.57
N GLU A 183 3.65 -50.39 0.76
CA GLU A 183 3.21 -51.78 0.91
C GLU A 183 4.22 -52.69 0.22
N THR A 184 4.94 -53.38 1.08
CA THR A 184 5.97 -54.36 0.79
C THR A 184 5.38 -55.57 0.04
N HIS A 185 6.02 -55.89 -1.08
CA HIS A 185 5.96 -57.21 -1.69
C HIS A 185 6.28 -58.29 -0.65
N ASN A 186 5.33 -59.19 -0.38
CA ASN A 186 5.64 -60.47 0.24
C ASN A 186 5.12 -61.58 -0.68
N ALA A 187 6.06 -62.19 -1.40
CA ALA A 187 5.84 -63.41 -2.15
C ALA A 187 5.79 -64.60 -1.17
N SER A 188 4.70 -65.35 -1.16
CA SER A 188 4.75 -66.75 -0.73
C SER A 188 3.76 -67.58 -1.51
N SER A 189 4.30 -68.68 -2.02
CA SER A 189 3.73 -69.63 -2.96
C SER A 189 2.50 -70.36 -2.42
N LYS A 190 1.58 -70.70 -3.32
CA LYS A 190 0.87 -71.99 -3.36
C LYS A 190 0.07 -72.10 -4.66
N PHE A 191 0.47 -73.03 -5.50
CA PHE A 191 -0.32 -73.61 -6.59
C PHE A 191 -0.49 -75.12 -6.29
N PRO A 192 -1.43 -75.82 -6.95
CA PRO A 192 -2.37 -76.71 -6.28
C PRO A 192 -2.12 -78.21 -6.53
N ASN A 193 -2.88 -79.01 -5.77
CA ASN A 193 -3.10 -80.47 -5.83
C ASN A 193 -1.95 -81.37 -5.35
#